data_AF-A0A7C2ZYK7-F1
#
_entry.id   AF-A0A7C2ZYK7-F1
#
_cell.length_a   1.000
_cell.length_b   1.000
_cell.length_c   1.000
_cell.angle_alpha   90.00
_cell.angle_beta   90.00
_cell.angle_gamma   90.00
#
_symmetry.space_group_name_H-M   'P 1'
#
loop_
_entity.id
_entity.type
_entity.pdbx_description
1 polymer ?
#
loop_
_entity_poly.entity_id
_entity_poly.type
_entity_poly.pdbx_seq_one_letter_code
_entity_poly.pdbx_strand_id
1 'polypeptide(L)'
;MQIPRRQYVELYGPTVGDRVRLADTDLWLVIERDATVYGEELVFGGGKTVRDGMGQSTRTSAEGALDLVITNVIVVDPVIGVVKADIGIKEGRIVGLGKAGNPATMPEVHPRLVVGPGTEVIAGEHLIATPGGIDTHVHLVCPQQVWEALSNGLTTLIGGGTGPADGTNATTCTPGPWNIGRLLQAIEAFPVNWGLLGKGNSSRPAPLVEQILAGACGLKIHEDWGATPAVIDCALRVADEYDVQVAIHTDTLNEAGFLEETIAAIAGRTIHTYHTEGAGGGHAPDIIRIAGEPNVLPSSTNPTRPYTVNTLAEHLDIIDFERAAKISGTRFYILKGDGARLQRALITWMLDVHRERHGYTEIYPPFLVRGQALVGSGQLPKFAENLYRDCEEDLWLIPTAEVYLVNLHRDEIIEPGRLPLYYVAWTACFRREKAAAGREVRGIKRVHQFDKVELVKIVEPERSYEELERLVQEAEYIFQQLGLPYRVYLLCTGELGFAMAKTYDINVWAPGSGEWLECSSCSNAEDFQARRANIRYRPAPGARVEFVHTLNGSGVALPRTFAALLETYQEPDGSVVIPEVLRPYMGGQERLVPPRLATRRA
;
A
#
# COMPACT_ATOMS: atom_id res chain seq x y z
N MET A 1 -32.80 26.99 -28.77
CA MET A 1 -32.45 27.46 -27.41
C MET A 1 -30.96 27.21 -27.20
N GLN A 2 -30.25 28.02 -26.42
CA GLN A 2 -28.85 27.79 -26.09
C GLN A 2 -28.72 27.63 -24.58
N ILE A 3 -27.91 26.67 -24.13
CA ILE A 3 -27.64 26.40 -22.71
C ILE A 3 -26.13 26.52 -22.47
N PRO A 4 -25.68 27.23 -21.41
CA PRO A 4 -24.28 27.24 -21.03
C PRO A 4 -23.80 25.84 -20.67
N ARG A 5 -22.58 25.47 -21.10
CA ARG A 5 -22.03 24.11 -20.90
C ARG A 5 -22.02 23.68 -19.43
N ARG A 6 -21.69 24.59 -18.51
CA ARG A 6 -21.76 24.32 -17.07
C ARG A 6 -23.17 23.88 -16.62
N GLN A 7 -24.20 24.58 -17.10
CA GLN A 7 -25.58 24.27 -16.76
C GLN A 7 -26.04 22.95 -17.41
N TYR A 8 -25.54 22.65 -18.62
CA TYR A 8 -25.76 21.34 -19.24
C TYR A 8 -25.19 20.22 -18.36
N VAL A 9 -23.93 20.37 -17.94
CA VAL A 9 -23.28 19.40 -17.05
C VAL A 9 -24.06 19.24 -15.76
N GLU A 10 -24.50 20.33 -15.12
CA GLU A 10 -25.31 20.27 -13.89
C GLU A 10 -26.62 19.47 -14.05
N LEU A 11 -27.25 19.51 -15.22
CA LEU A 11 -28.53 18.86 -15.48
C LEU A 11 -28.41 17.41 -15.96
N TYR A 12 -27.49 17.14 -16.89
CA TYR A 12 -27.44 15.88 -17.62
C TYR A 12 -26.11 15.15 -17.44
N GLY A 13 -25.16 15.74 -16.72
CA GLY A 13 -23.79 15.28 -16.62
C GLY A 13 -22.90 15.72 -17.79
N PRO A 14 -21.60 15.41 -17.73
CA PRO A 14 -20.63 15.84 -18.74
C PRO A 14 -20.92 15.25 -20.14
N THR A 15 -20.47 15.95 -21.19
CA THR A 15 -20.59 15.55 -22.60
C THR A 15 -19.25 15.71 -23.36
N VAL A 16 -19.24 15.53 -24.68
CA VAL A 16 -18.03 15.47 -25.54
C VAL A 16 -17.02 16.57 -25.19
N GLY A 17 -15.78 16.16 -24.93
CA GLY A 17 -14.65 17.03 -24.60
C GLY A 17 -14.60 17.50 -23.14
N ASP A 18 -15.62 17.23 -22.31
CA ASP A 18 -15.53 17.44 -20.87
C ASP A 18 -14.57 16.42 -20.25
N ARG A 19 -14.04 16.76 -19.07
CA ARG A 19 -13.10 15.92 -18.33
C ARG A 19 -13.64 15.57 -16.95
N VAL A 20 -13.51 14.30 -16.58
CA VAL A 20 -13.89 13.79 -15.27
C VAL A 20 -12.67 13.16 -14.62
N ARG A 21 -12.30 13.65 -13.42
CA ARG A 21 -11.24 13.04 -12.64
C ARG A 21 -11.75 11.73 -12.03
N LEU A 22 -10.98 10.65 -12.15
CA LEU A 22 -11.29 9.40 -11.49
C LEU A 22 -10.97 9.51 -9.99
N ALA A 23 -11.99 9.87 -9.21
CA ALA A 23 -11.89 10.07 -7.76
C ALA A 23 -10.69 10.97 -7.38
N ASP A 24 -9.84 10.50 -6.47
CA ASP A 24 -8.63 11.17 -5.98
C ASP A 24 -7.35 10.76 -6.72
N THR A 25 -7.47 10.00 -7.82
CA THR A 25 -6.32 9.61 -8.67
C THR A 25 -5.85 10.77 -9.55
N ASP A 26 -4.69 10.65 -10.21
CA ASP A 26 -4.23 11.65 -11.18
C ASP A 26 -4.73 11.36 -12.62
N LEU A 27 -5.72 10.47 -12.76
CA LEU A 27 -6.31 10.06 -14.04
C LEU A 27 -7.54 10.91 -14.39
N TRP A 28 -7.63 11.31 -15.67
CA TRP A 28 -8.73 12.10 -16.23
C TRP A 28 -9.35 11.39 -17.42
N LEU A 29 -10.64 11.09 -17.32
CA LEU A 29 -11.45 10.64 -18.45
C LEU A 29 -11.82 11.84 -19.31
N VAL A 30 -11.71 11.70 -20.63
CA VAL A 30 -12.25 12.66 -21.60
C VAL A 30 -13.40 11.99 -22.31
N ILE A 31 -14.56 12.64 -22.37
CA ILE A 31 -15.69 12.06 -23.13
C ILE A 31 -15.40 12.21 -24.62
N GLU A 32 -15.27 11.08 -25.30
CA GLU A 32 -14.86 11.00 -26.71
C GLU A 32 -16.06 11.14 -27.64
N ARG A 33 -17.21 10.62 -27.22
CA ARG A 33 -18.46 10.63 -27.98
C ARG A 33 -19.65 10.78 -27.05
N ASP A 34 -20.68 11.47 -27.54
CA ASP A 34 -22.01 11.47 -26.95
C ASP A 34 -22.99 10.86 -27.97
N ALA A 35 -23.67 9.80 -27.55
CA ALA A 35 -24.64 9.07 -28.36
C ALA A 35 -26.08 9.51 -28.08
N THR A 36 -26.28 10.49 -27.20
CA THR A 36 -27.55 11.17 -26.98
C THR A 36 -27.72 12.35 -27.96
N VAL A 37 -28.86 13.05 -27.87
CA VAL A 37 -29.15 14.22 -28.72
C VAL A 37 -29.49 15.41 -27.82
N TYR A 38 -28.79 16.53 -28.02
CA TYR A 38 -28.95 17.71 -27.17
C TYR A 38 -30.36 18.29 -27.20
N GLY A 39 -30.97 18.45 -26.02
CA GLY A 39 -32.35 18.88 -25.84
C GLY A 39 -33.37 17.74 -25.82
N GLU A 40 -32.93 16.52 -26.10
CA GLU A 40 -33.72 15.29 -26.16
C GLU A 40 -33.21 14.25 -25.13
N GLU A 41 -32.58 14.72 -24.05
CA GLU A 41 -32.12 13.90 -22.94
C GLU A 41 -33.30 13.26 -22.19
N LEU A 42 -33.14 11.98 -21.81
CA LEU A 42 -34.10 11.30 -20.96
C LEU A 42 -33.82 11.60 -19.50
N VAL A 43 -34.74 12.29 -18.85
CA VAL A 43 -34.70 12.57 -17.42
C VAL A 43 -36.01 12.12 -16.82
N PHE A 44 -35.92 11.25 -15.82
CA PHE A 44 -37.07 10.80 -15.06
C PHE A 44 -37.43 11.79 -13.95
N GLY A 45 -38.72 11.95 -13.67
CA GLY A 45 -39.23 12.78 -12.58
C GLY A 45 -40.45 13.62 -12.93
N GLY A 46 -41.04 14.25 -11.90
CA GLY A 46 -42.20 15.11 -12.05
C GLY A 46 -41.94 16.27 -13.03
N GLY A 47 -42.72 16.32 -14.12
CA GLY A 47 -42.58 17.35 -15.15
C GLY A 47 -41.38 17.19 -16.08
N LYS A 48 -40.70 16.04 -16.07
CA LYS A 48 -39.52 15.74 -16.92
C LYS A 48 -39.89 14.98 -18.20
N THR A 49 -38.90 14.44 -18.92
CA THR A 49 -39.06 13.91 -20.28
C THR A 49 -39.55 12.46 -20.32
N VAL A 50 -39.17 11.60 -19.36
CA VAL A 50 -39.66 10.21 -19.29
C VAL A 50 -41.08 10.17 -18.71
N ARG A 51 -42.08 10.47 -19.54
CA ARG A 51 -43.51 10.44 -19.22
C ARG A 51 -44.33 9.97 -20.41
N ASP A 52 -45.51 9.43 -20.12
CA ASP A 52 -46.42 8.87 -21.11
C ASP A 52 -46.68 9.82 -22.28
N GLY A 53 -46.53 9.29 -23.51
CA GLY A 53 -46.67 10.05 -24.75
C GLY A 53 -45.55 11.05 -25.05
N MET A 54 -44.59 11.25 -24.14
CA MET A 54 -43.43 12.14 -24.29
C MET A 54 -42.19 11.30 -24.62
N GLY A 55 -41.17 11.26 -23.76
CA GLY A 55 -40.02 10.36 -23.89
C GLY A 55 -40.32 8.90 -23.55
N GLN A 56 -41.45 8.62 -22.89
CA GLN A 56 -41.98 7.27 -22.74
C GLN A 56 -42.99 7.00 -23.86
N SER A 57 -42.70 6.01 -24.70
CA SER A 57 -43.61 5.47 -25.71
C SER A 57 -44.75 4.69 -25.06
N THR A 58 -45.82 4.45 -25.82
CA THR A 58 -46.92 3.57 -25.41
C THR A 58 -46.68 2.10 -25.82
N ARG A 59 -45.51 1.77 -26.38
CA ARG A 59 -45.15 0.40 -26.77
C ARG A 59 -45.09 -0.53 -25.58
N THR A 60 -45.64 -1.72 -25.74
CA THR A 60 -45.57 -2.80 -24.77
C THR A 60 -44.19 -3.46 -24.74
N SER A 61 -43.92 -4.20 -23.66
CA SER A 61 -42.73 -5.05 -23.55
C SER A 61 -42.61 -6.05 -24.71
N ALA A 62 -43.74 -6.64 -25.15
CA ALA A 62 -43.79 -7.59 -26.27
C ALA A 62 -43.50 -6.94 -27.63
N GLU A 63 -43.73 -5.64 -27.77
CA GLU A 63 -43.38 -4.85 -28.96
C GLU A 63 -41.93 -4.35 -28.92
N GLY A 64 -41.13 -4.81 -27.95
CA GLY A 64 -39.70 -4.51 -27.84
C GLY A 64 -39.36 -3.29 -26.98
N ALA A 65 -40.28 -2.79 -26.16
CA ALA A 65 -39.91 -1.82 -25.13
C ALA A 65 -38.93 -2.42 -24.12
N LEU A 66 -37.98 -1.62 -23.65
CA LEU A 66 -36.96 -2.02 -22.68
C LEU A 66 -37.58 -2.47 -21.35
N ASP A 67 -36.88 -3.33 -20.60
CA ASP A 67 -37.26 -3.65 -19.22
C ASP A 67 -36.64 -2.63 -18.26
N LEU A 68 -35.44 -2.14 -18.57
CA LEU A 68 -34.72 -1.13 -17.80
C LEU A 68 -33.90 -0.23 -18.75
N VAL A 69 -33.84 1.06 -18.45
CA VAL A 69 -32.93 2.01 -19.09
C VAL A 69 -32.08 2.74 -18.05
N ILE A 70 -30.78 2.85 -18.29
CA ILE A 70 -29.87 3.71 -17.52
C ILE A 70 -29.64 4.97 -18.36
N THR A 71 -30.06 6.13 -17.87
CA THR A 71 -30.08 7.37 -18.68
C THR A 71 -28.81 8.20 -18.50
N ASN A 72 -28.35 8.88 -19.55
CA ASN A 72 -27.30 9.92 -19.51
C ASN A 72 -26.00 9.51 -18.79
N VAL A 73 -25.59 8.25 -18.86
CA VAL A 73 -24.43 7.75 -18.11
C VAL A 73 -23.14 7.88 -18.91
N ILE A 74 -22.01 8.12 -18.23
CA ILE A 74 -20.68 7.98 -18.84
C ILE A 74 -20.32 6.49 -18.81
N VAL A 75 -20.14 5.88 -19.96
CA VAL A 75 -19.69 4.50 -20.10
C VAL A 75 -18.19 4.49 -20.34
N VAL A 76 -17.47 3.72 -19.53
CA VAL A 76 -16.03 3.51 -19.67
C VAL A 76 -15.78 2.03 -19.92
N ASP A 77 -15.25 1.73 -21.11
CA ASP A 77 -15.01 0.37 -21.55
C ASP A 77 -13.78 0.31 -22.48
N PRO A 78 -12.92 -0.72 -22.37
CA PRO A 78 -11.68 -0.81 -23.15
C PRO A 78 -11.89 -1.01 -24.66
N VAL A 79 -13.05 -1.51 -25.10
CA VAL A 79 -13.33 -1.77 -26.52
C VAL A 79 -14.01 -0.59 -27.18
N ILE A 80 -14.97 0.05 -26.50
CA ILE A 80 -15.76 1.15 -27.07
C ILE A 80 -15.32 2.55 -26.63
N GLY A 81 -14.37 2.67 -25.69
CA GLY A 81 -13.83 3.95 -25.23
C GLY A 81 -14.65 4.62 -24.12
N VAL A 82 -14.56 5.95 -24.03
CA VAL A 82 -15.30 6.76 -23.04
C VAL A 82 -16.46 7.48 -23.72
N VAL A 83 -17.67 6.97 -23.55
CA VAL A 83 -18.87 7.39 -24.28
C VAL A 83 -19.97 7.83 -23.33
N LYS A 84 -20.66 8.93 -23.66
CA LYS A 84 -21.91 9.33 -23.01
C LYS A 84 -23.09 8.71 -23.76
N ALA A 85 -23.96 7.96 -23.08
CA ALA A 85 -25.08 7.27 -23.72
C ALA A 85 -26.18 6.89 -22.72
N ASP A 86 -27.34 6.45 -23.24
CA ASP A 86 -28.29 5.63 -22.51
C ASP A 86 -27.98 4.14 -22.71
N ILE A 87 -28.12 3.32 -21.67
CA ILE A 87 -27.97 1.87 -21.74
C ILE A 87 -29.34 1.21 -21.65
N GLY A 88 -29.72 0.44 -22.67
CA GLY A 88 -30.95 -0.33 -22.65
C GLY A 88 -30.75 -1.78 -22.24
N ILE A 89 -31.58 -2.25 -21.33
CA ILE A 89 -31.60 -3.63 -20.83
C ILE A 89 -32.95 -4.28 -21.15
N LYS A 90 -32.87 -5.51 -21.68
CA LYS A 90 -34.01 -6.37 -21.99
C LYS A 90 -33.65 -7.81 -21.64
N GLU A 91 -34.52 -8.50 -20.92
CA GLU A 91 -34.36 -9.90 -20.51
C GLU A 91 -32.98 -10.18 -19.85
N GLY A 92 -32.54 -9.24 -19.00
CA GLY A 92 -31.26 -9.32 -18.30
C GLY A 92 -30.01 -9.10 -19.18
N ARG A 93 -30.17 -8.65 -20.43
CA ARG A 93 -29.07 -8.39 -21.37
C ARG A 93 -29.01 -6.93 -21.78
N ILE A 94 -27.80 -6.40 -21.98
CA ILE A 94 -27.59 -5.12 -22.64
C ILE A 94 -27.95 -5.27 -24.12
N VAL A 95 -28.98 -4.55 -24.57
CA VAL A 95 -29.44 -4.61 -25.98
C VAL A 95 -28.96 -3.43 -26.83
N GLY A 96 -28.39 -2.41 -26.21
CA GLY A 96 -27.72 -1.33 -26.92
C GLY A 96 -27.25 -0.20 -26.01
N LEU A 97 -26.34 0.59 -26.56
CA LEU A 97 -25.90 1.87 -26.04
C LEU A 97 -26.19 2.92 -27.10
N GLY A 98 -26.84 4.02 -26.73
CA GLY A 98 -27.20 5.06 -27.68
C GLY A 98 -28.25 6.02 -27.13
N LYS A 99 -29.02 6.63 -28.02
CA LYS A 99 -30.16 7.45 -27.64
C LYS A 99 -31.39 6.57 -27.40
N ALA A 100 -31.87 6.55 -26.16
CA ALA A 100 -33.14 5.93 -25.81
C ALA A 100 -34.31 6.94 -25.91
N GLY A 101 -35.53 6.43 -25.80
CA GLY A 101 -36.73 7.26 -25.62
C GLY A 101 -37.91 6.82 -26.46
N ASN A 102 -38.70 7.80 -26.92
CA ASN A 102 -39.89 7.55 -27.73
C ASN A 102 -39.65 7.97 -29.19
N PRO A 103 -39.61 7.04 -30.15
CA PRO A 103 -39.35 7.37 -31.55
C PRO A 103 -40.49 8.16 -32.22
N ALA A 104 -41.67 8.24 -31.59
CA ALA A 104 -42.79 9.03 -32.13
C ALA A 104 -42.62 10.54 -31.91
N THR A 105 -41.82 10.95 -30.94
CA THR A 105 -41.70 12.34 -30.48
C THR A 105 -40.27 12.85 -30.43
N MET A 106 -39.29 11.95 -30.33
CA MET A 106 -37.87 12.29 -30.23
C MET A 106 -37.11 11.80 -31.47
N PRO A 107 -36.21 12.60 -32.05
CA PRO A 107 -35.37 12.19 -33.17
C PRO A 107 -34.37 11.11 -32.73
N GLU A 108 -33.90 10.31 -33.68
CA GLU A 108 -32.73 9.42 -33.55
C GLU A 108 -32.78 8.38 -32.41
N VAL A 109 -33.97 8.07 -31.88
CA VAL A 109 -34.14 6.98 -30.91
C VAL A 109 -33.79 5.66 -31.57
N HIS A 110 -32.82 4.94 -30.99
CA HIS A 110 -32.39 3.66 -31.53
C HIS A 110 -33.55 2.64 -31.45
N PRO A 111 -33.84 1.83 -32.49
CA PRO A 111 -35.01 0.94 -32.52
C PRO A 111 -35.09 -0.07 -31.36
N ARG A 112 -33.93 -0.45 -30.80
CA ARG A 112 -33.80 -1.34 -29.62
C ARG A 112 -33.83 -0.63 -28.27
N LEU A 113 -33.87 0.70 -28.23
CA LEU A 113 -33.76 1.50 -27.01
C LEU A 113 -35.05 2.28 -26.70
N VAL A 114 -36.19 1.67 -27.01
CA VAL A 114 -37.49 2.31 -26.84
C VAL A 114 -37.93 2.16 -25.39
N VAL A 115 -38.22 3.29 -24.76
CA VAL A 115 -38.75 3.33 -23.39
C VAL A 115 -40.27 3.21 -23.47
N GLY A 116 -40.86 2.23 -22.79
CA GLY A 116 -42.31 1.99 -22.74
C GLY A 116 -42.85 1.99 -21.31
N PRO A 117 -44.15 1.73 -21.10
CA PRO A 117 -44.77 1.78 -19.77
C PRO A 117 -44.25 0.73 -18.78
N GLY A 118 -43.61 -0.34 -19.28
CA GLY A 118 -42.98 -1.38 -18.46
C GLY A 118 -41.48 -1.21 -18.24
N THR A 119 -40.88 -0.10 -18.72
CA THR A 119 -39.45 0.17 -18.59
C THR A 119 -39.17 0.87 -17.27
N GLU A 120 -38.32 0.28 -16.43
CA GLU A 120 -37.76 0.94 -15.24
C GLU A 120 -36.62 1.91 -15.64
N VAL A 121 -36.32 2.90 -14.79
CA VAL A 121 -35.29 3.91 -15.03
C VAL A 121 -34.28 3.98 -13.88
N ILE A 122 -32.99 3.89 -14.22
CA ILE A 122 -31.89 4.31 -13.33
C ILE A 122 -31.31 5.61 -13.87
N ALA A 123 -31.30 6.65 -13.03
CA ALA A 123 -30.73 7.94 -13.37
C ALA A 123 -29.19 7.85 -13.35
N GLY A 124 -28.56 7.91 -14.52
CA GLY A 124 -27.12 7.78 -14.70
C GLY A 124 -26.40 9.12 -14.91
N GLU A 125 -27.12 10.24 -15.00
CA GLU A 125 -26.51 11.57 -15.00
C GLU A 125 -25.54 11.71 -13.81
N HIS A 126 -24.34 12.21 -14.09
CA HIS A 126 -23.22 12.34 -13.13
C HIS A 126 -22.57 11.05 -12.63
N LEU A 127 -23.01 9.88 -13.13
CA LEU A 127 -22.42 8.59 -12.80
C LEU A 127 -21.55 8.05 -13.93
N ILE A 128 -20.69 7.10 -13.56
CA ILE A 128 -19.87 6.32 -14.49
C ILE A 128 -20.34 4.87 -14.41
N ALA A 129 -20.67 4.28 -15.56
CA ALA A 129 -20.92 2.86 -15.74
C ALA A 129 -19.68 2.17 -16.30
N THR A 130 -19.36 1.02 -15.74
CA THR A 130 -18.31 0.10 -16.22
C THR A 130 -18.88 -1.31 -16.28
N PRO A 131 -18.32 -2.21 -17.10
CA PRO A 131 -18.58 -3.63 -16.94
C PRO A 131 -18.21 -4.07 -15.52
N GLY A 132 -18.99 -4.99 -14.95
CA GLY A 132 -18.63 -5.59 -13.67
C GLY A 132 -17.28 -6.31 -13.78
N GLY A 133 -16.43 -6.14 -12.77
CA GLY A 133 -15.09 -6.72 -12.78
C GLY A 133 -15.12 -8.26 -12.80
N ILE A 134 -14.06 -8.84 -13.38
CA ILE A 134 -13.85 -10.28 -13.47
C ILE A 134 -12.54 -10.59 -12.74
N ASP A 135 -12.64 -11.28 -11.59
CA ASP A 135 -11.46 -11.80 -10.91
C ASP A 135 -11.19 -13.22 -11.40
N THR A 136 -10.01 -13.44 -11.94
CA THR A 136 -9.64 -14.71 -12.58
C THR A 136 -8.71 -15.57 -11.74
N HIS A 137 -8.36 -15.15 -10.52
CA HIS A 137 -7.47 -15.88 -9.61
C HIS A 137 -8.07 -15.96 -8.21
N VAL A 138 -9.24 -16.59 -8.08
CA VAL A 138 -9.95 -16.68 -6.80
C VAL A 138 -9.68 -18.02 -6.11
N HIS A 139 -9.13 -17.97 -4.89
CA HIS A 139 -9.12 -19.13 -4.00
C HIS A 139 -10.45 -19.20 -3.26
N LEU A 140 -11.23 -20.26 -3.46
CA LEU A 140 -12.58 -20.41 -2.88
C LEU A 140 -12.51 -20.95 -1.44
N VAL A 141 -11.91 -20.15 -0.57
CA VAL A 141 -11.62 -20.47 0.84
C VAL A 141 -12.87 -20.31 1.69
N CYS A 142 -13.68 -19.28 1.47
CA CYS A 142 -14.87 -19.02 2.25
C CYS A 142 -15.95 -18.23 1.47
N PRO A 143 -17.25 -18.44 1.76
CA PRO A 143 -18.34 -17.78 1.03
C PRO A 143 -18.39 -16.25 1.24
N GLN A 144 -17.78 -15.73 2.31
CA GLN A 144 -17.72 -14.29 2.58
C GLN A 144 -17.02 -13.51 1.48
N GLN A 145 -16.10 -14.14 0.73
CA GLN A 145 -15.39 -13.54 -0.40
C GLN A 145 -16.34 -13.01 -1.48
N VAL A 146 -17.52 -13.62 -1.64
CA VAL A 146 -18.53 -13.17 -2.62
C VAL A 146 -19.03 -11.77 -2.30
N TRP A 147 -19.31 -11.50 -1.03
CA TRP A 147 -19.84 -10.20 -0.61
C TRP A 147 -18.79 -9.11 -0.73
N GLU A 148 -17.54 -9.44 -0.39
CA GLU A 148 -16.40 -8.54 -0.57
C GLU A 148 -16.16 -8.27 -2.07
N ALA A 149 -16.28 -9.29 -2.92
CA ALA A 149 -16.15 -9.13 -4.36
C ALA A 149 -17.24 -8.19 -4.92
N LEU A 150 -18.51 -8.43 -4.59
CA LEU A 150 -19.64 -7.62 -5.04
C LEU A 150 -19.53 -6.18 -4.55
N SER A 151 -19.14 -5.93 -3.29
CA SER A 151 -18.99 -4.57 -2.77
C SER A 151 -17.87 -3.80 -3.45
N ASN A 152 -16.90 -4.50 -4.05
CA ASN A 152 -15.81 -3.92 -4.84
C ASN A 152 -16.10 -3.91 -6.36
N GLY A 153 -17.35 -4.19 -6.77
CA GLY A 153 -17.77 -4.12 -8.17
C GLY A 153 -17.39 -5.33 -9.03
N LEU A 154 -16.95 -6.44 -8.41
CA LEU A 154 -16.71 -7.70 -9.11
C LEU A 154 -18.01 -8.49 -9.25
N THR A 155 -18.26 -9.01 -10.45
CA THR A 155 -19.50 -9.76 -10.76
C THR A 155 -19.23 -11.16 -11.31
N THR A 156 -17.97 -11.49 -11.55
CA THR A 156 -17.55 -12.81 -12.05
C THR A 156 -16.31 -13.27 -11.29
N LEU A 157 -16.34 -14.50 -10.78
CA LEU A 157 -15.25 -15.13 -10.04
C LEU A 157 -14.82 -16.40 -10.77
N ILE A 158 -13.57 -16.45 -11.21
CA ILE A 158 -12.94 -17.64 -11.79
C ILE A 158 -11.79 -18.09 -10.90
N GLY A 159 -11.78 -19.38 -10.54
CA GLY A 159 -10.82 -19.91 -9.60
C GLY A 159 -11.19 -21.31 -9.12
N GLY A 160 -10.71 -21.72 -7.95
CA GLY A 160 -10.99 -23.07 -7.45
C GLY A 160 -10.84 -23.18 -5.94
N GLY A 161 -11.45 -24.22 -5.37
CA GLY A 161 -11.39 -24.51 -3.94
C GLY A 161 -12.55 -25.36 -3.44
N THR A 162 -12.47 -25.75 -2.17
CA THR A 162 -13.49 -26.57 -1.49
C THR A 162 -13.75 -26.08 -0.06
N GLY A 163 -13.60 -24.77 0.18
CA GLY A 163 -13.53 -24.20 1.53
C GLY A 163 -12.10 -24.18 2.08
N PRO A 164 -11.89 -23.98 3.39
CA PRO A 164 -10.59 -23.65 3.99
C PRO A 164 -9.65 -24.85 4.19
N ALA A 165 -9.72 -25.83 3.28
CA ALA A 165 -8.80 -26.96 3.25
C ALA A 165 -7.41 -26.50 2.78
N ASP A 166 -6.35 -27.16 3.25
CA ASP A 166 -4.96 -26.80 2.94
C ASP A 166 -4.70 -26.66 1.43
N GLY A 167 -5.26 -27.59 0.63
CA GLY A 167 -5.15 -27.53 -0.83
C GLY A 167 -5.76 -26.27 -1.44
N THR A 168 -6.87 -25.75 -0.89
CA THR A 168 -7.53 -24.51 -1.36
C THR A 168 -6.79 -23.28 -0.87
N ASN A 169 -6.32 -23.30 0.39
CA ASN A 169 -5.53 -22.21 0.96
C ASN A 169 -4.25 -21.97 0.15
N ALA A 170 -3.70 -23.04 -0.43
CA ALA A 170 -2.52 -22.97 -1.29
C ALA A 170 -2.83 -22.79 -2.78
N THR A 171 -3.91 -23.38 -3.30
CA THR A 171 -4.12 -23.50 -4.76
C THR A 171 -5.56 -23.25 -5.19
N THR A 172 -5.75 -22.62 -6.35
CA THR A 172 -7.06 -22.44 -7.01
C THR A 172 -7.54 -23.72 -7.70
N CYS A 173 -7.71 -24.81 -6.95
CA CYS A 173 -8.16 -26.10 -7.49
C CYS A 173 -9.43 -26.57 -6.79
N THR A 174 -10.44 -26.99 -7.56
CA THR A 174 -11.58 -27.78 -7.07
C THR A 174 -11.41 -29.24 -7.52
N PRO A 175 -10.74 -30.09 -6.71
CA PRO A 175 -10.27 -31.39 -7.18
C PRO A 175 -11.38 -32.44 -7.29
N GLY A 176 -11.54 -33.02 -8.47
CA GLY A 176 -12.36 -34.21 -8.70
C GLY A 176 -13.88 -33.96 -8.83
N PRO A 177 -14.62 -34.90 -9.46
CA PRO A 177 -16.03 -34.69 -9.82
C PRO A 177 -16.96 -34.39 -8.65
N TRP A 178 -16.75 -35.04 -7.50
CA TRP A 178 -17.62 -34.86 -6.33
C TRP A 178 -17.55 -33.43 -5.77
N ASN A 179 -16.34 -32.88 -5.63
CA ASN A 179 -16.14 -31.53 -5.10
C ASN A 179 -16.69 -30.48 -6.06
N ILE A 180 -16.46 -30.64 -7.36
CA ILE A 180 -17.00 -29.75 -8.39
C ILE A 180 -18.54 -29.72 -8.31
N GLY A 181 -19.18 -30.90 -8.28
CA GLY A 181 -20.63 -30.99 -8.16
C GLY A 181 -21.19 -30.36 -6.88
N ARG A 182 -20.52 -30.54 -5.73
CA ARG A 182 -20.94 -29.91 -4.47
C ARG A 182 -20.78 -28.40 -4.49
N LEU A 183 -19.71 -27.91 -5.09
CA LEU A 183 -19.46 -26.47 -5.19
C LEU A 183 -20.46 -25.79 -6.13
N LEU A 184 -20.76 -26.39 -7.28
CA LEU A 184 -21.79 -25.88 -8.21
C LEU A 184 -23.16 -25.74 -7.54
N GLN A 185 -23.54 -26.68 -6.67
CA GLN A 185 -24.76 -26.58 -5.87
C GLN A 185 -24.69 -25.48 -4.81
N ALA A 186 -23.54 -25.32 -4.16
CA ALA A 186 -23.36 -24.32 -3.12
C ALA A 186 -23.38 -22.89 -3.68
N ILE A 187 -22.80 -22.69 -4.87
CA ILE A 187 -22.62 -21.36 -5.45
C ILE A 187 -23.86 -20.80 -6.14
N GLU A 188 -24.90 -21.64 -6.38
CA GLU A 188 -26.20 -21.23 -6.93
C GLU A 188 -26.89 -20.15 -6.07
N ALA A 189 -26.57 -20.09 -4.78
CA ALA A 189 -27.14 -19.10 -3.86
C ALA A 189 -26.61 -17.67 -4.04
N PHE A 190 -25.59 -17.46 -4.88
CA PHE A 190 -24.88 -16.17 -4.98
C PHE A 190 -25.10 -15.47 -6.33
N PRO A 191 -25.34 -14.15 -6.33
CA PRO A 191 -25.61 -13.38 -7.54
C PRO A 191 -24.31 -12.95 -8.26
N VAL A 192 -23.42 -13.90 -8.54
CA VAL A 192 -22.20 -13.70 -9.34
C VAL A 192 -22.07 -14.81 -10.37
N ASN A 193 -21.35 -14.54 -11.45
CA ASN A 193 -20.97 -15.58 -12.40
C ASN A 193 -19.78 -16.37 -11.84
N TRP A 194 -19.72 -17.66 -12.14
CA TRP A 194 -18.70 -18.57 -11.62
C TRP A 194 -17.97 -19.31 -12.74
N GLY A 195 -16.66 -19.43 -12.62
CA GLY A 195 -15.84 -20.35 -13.38
C GLY A 195 -14.98 -21.20 -12.43
N LEU A 196 -15.14 -22.52 -12.46
CA LEU A 196 -14.39 -23.43 -11.59
C LEU A 196 -13.19 -24.02 -12.33
N LEU A 197 -12.02 -23.98 -11.68
CA LEU A 197 -10.79 -24.62 -12.14
C LEU A 197 -10.62 -25.98 -11.46
N GLY A 198 -10.47 -27.03 -12.26
CA GLY A 198 -10.02 -28.33 -11.79
C GLY A 198 -8.52 -28.33 -11.49
N LYS A 199 -8.02 -29.41 -10.88
CA LYS A 199 -6.58 -29.61 -10.69
C LYS A 199 -5.96 -30.14 -11.98
N GLY A 200 -5.04 -29.37 -12.56
CA GLY A 200 -4.28 -29.68 -13.78
C GLY A 200 -3.06 -30.57 -13.56
N ASN A 201 -2.68 -30.83 -12.31
CA ASN A 201 -1.48 -31.59 -11.97
C ASN A 201 -1.64 -33.11 -12.16
N SER A 202 -1.48 -33.58 -13.41
CA SER A 202 -1.43 -35.00 -13.75
C SER A 202 -0.64 -35.24 -15.03
N SER A 203 0.26 -36.23 -15.02
CA SER A 203 0.95 -36.71 -16.24
C SER A 203 0.12 -37.74 -17.03
N ARG A 204 -1.14 -37.96 -16.64
CA ARG A 204 -2.12 -38.79 -17.36
C ARG A 204 -3.39 -37.98 -17.64
N PRO A 205 -4.04 -38.15 -18.80
CA PRO A 205 -5.17 -37.30 -19.18
C PRO A 205 -6.46 -37.62 -18.43
N ALA A 206 -6.74 -38.90 -18.12
CA ALA A 206 -8.04 -39.31 -17.58
C ALA A 206 -8.48 -38.55 -16.29
N PRO A 207 -7.60 -38.31 -15.29
CA PRO A 207 -7.96 -37.49 -14.11
C PRO A 207 -8.27 -36.02 -14.42
N LEU A 208 -7.76 -35.47 -15.53
CA LEU A 208 -8.05 -34.10 -15.94
C LEU A 208 -9.40 -34.03 -16.64
N VAL A 209 -9.66 -34.98 -17.53
CA VAL A 209 -10.89 -35.11 -18.29
C VAL A 209 -12.11 -35.26 -17.39
N GLU A 210 -12.05 -36.09 -16.35
CA GLU A 210 -13.20 -36.28 -15.45
C GLU A 210 -13.61 -34.99 -14.71
N GLN A 211 -12.65 -34.09 -14.45
CA GLN A 211 -12.91 -32.82 -13.78
C GLN A 211 -13.58 -31.81 -14.74
N ILE A 212 -13.13 -31.75 -15.99
CA ILE A 212 -13.77 -30.94 -17.04
C ILE A 212 -15.21 -31.41 -17.27
N LEU A 213 -15.41 -32.71 -17.45
CA LEU A 213 -16.75 -33.29 -17.65
C LEU A 213 -17.67 -33.09 -16.44
N ALA A 214 -17.13 -32.92 -15.24
CA ALA A 214 -17.90 -32.62 -14.04
C ALA A 214 -18.32 -31.14 -13.92
N GLY A 215 -17.78 -30.25 -14.77
CA GLY A 215 -18.14 -28.83 -14.81
C GLY A 215 -17.00 -27.85 -14.56
N ALA A 216 -15.74 -28.28 -14.53
CA ALA A 216 -14.62 -27.35 -14.53
C ALA A 216 -14.50 -26.66 -15.91
N CYS A 217 -14.37 -25.32 -15.92
CA CYS A 217 -14.19 -24.51 -17.14
C CYS A 217 -12.72 -24.29 -17.49
N GLY A 218 -11.80 -24.88 -16.74
CA GLY A 218 -10.36 -24.75 -16.88
C GLY A 218 -9.61 -25.62 -15.88
N LEU A 219 -8.29 -25.62 -15.98
CA LEU A 219 -7.40 -26.37 -15.09
C LEU A 219 -6.36 -25.45 -14.47
N LYS A 220 -5.99 -25.69 -13.21
CA LYS A 220 -4.86 -25.04 -12.55
C LYS A 220 -3.70 -26.01 -12.37
N ILE A 221 -2.54 -25.68 -12.92
CA ILE A 221 -1.26 -26.30 -12.56
C ILE A 221 -0.63 -25.48 -11.43
N HIS A 222 -0.17 -26.16 -10.38
CA HIS A 222 0.51 -25.51 -9.25
C HIS A 222 1.74 -26.30 -8.79
N GLU A 223 2.81 -25.63 -8.35
CA GLU A 223 4.05 -26.28 -7.91
C GLU A 223 3.86 -27.18 -6.67
N ASP A 224 3.01 -26.78 -5.72
CA ASP A 224 2.62 -27.59 -4.54
C ASP A 224 2.04 -28.97 -4.90
N TRP A 225 1.53 -29.13 -6.12
CA TRP A 225 1.06 -30.41 -6.67
C TRP A 225 1.98 -30.96 -7.78
N GLY A 226 3.10 -30.28 -8.06
CA GLY A 226 4.10 -30.59 -9.08
C GLY A 226 3.83 -29.93 -10.43
N ALA A 227 4.52 -28.84 -10.75
CA ALA A 227 4.44 -28.12 -12.02
C ALA A 227 5.51 -28.59 -13.04
N THR A 228 5.66 -29.89 -13.20
CA THR A 228 6.73 -30.49 -14.02
C THR A 228 6.40 -30.44 -15.53
N PRO A 229 7.41 -30.54 -16.43
CA PRO A 229 7.19 -30.58 -17.87
C PRO A 229 6.15 -31.62 -18.35
N ALA A 230 6.14 -32.81 -17.74
CA ALA A 230 5.19 -33.86 -18.08
C ALA A 230 3.74 -33.53 -17.67
N VAL A 231 3.57 -32.79 -16.57
CA VAL A 231 2.26 -32.26 -16.14
C VAL A 231 1.80 -31.16 -17.09
N ILE A 232 2.69 -30.22 -17.41
CA ILE A 232 2.40 -29.09 -18.30
C ILE A 232 1.95 -29.57 -19.67
N ASP A 233 2.72 -30.47 -20.29
CA ASP A 233 2.34 -31.02 -21.61
C ASP A 233 0.98 -31.73 -21.54
N CYS A 234 0.78 -32.62 -20.56
CA CYS A 234 -0.45 -33.40 -20.47
C CYS A 234 -1.69 -32.51 -20.28
N ALA A 235 -1.60 -31.51 -19.39
CA ALA A 235 -2.69 -30.59 -19.13
C ALA A 235 -3.03 -29.74 -20.36
N LEU A 236 -2.02 -29.22 -21.08
CA LEU A 236 -2.24 -28.44 -22.29
C LEU A 236 -2.82 -29.26 -23.44
N ARG A 237 -2.41 -30.53 -23.63
CA ARG A 237 -3.06 -31.41 -24.62
C ARG A 237 -4.54 -31.67 -24.31
N VAL A 238 -4.87 -31.86 -23.03
CA VAL A 238 -6.28 -32.02 -22.61
C VAL A 238 -7.04 -30.72 -22.81
N ALA A 239 -6.41 -29.57 -22.52
CA ALA A 239 -7.02 -28.26 -22.70
C ALA A 239 -7.37 -27.97 -24.17
N ASP A 240 -6.46 -28.29 -25.10
CA ASP A 240 -6.70 -28.17 -26.55
C ASP A 240 -7.85 -29.08 -27.02
N GLU A 241 -7.97 -30.29 -26.46
CA GLU A 241 -9.03 -31.24 -26.84
C GLU A 241 -10.42 -30.80 -26.36
N TYR A 242 -10.51 -30.16 -25.19
CA TYR A 242 -11.76 -29.79 -24.55
C TYR A 242 -12.09 -28.28 -24.63
N ASP A 243 -11.24 -27.49 -25.27
CA ASP A 243 -11.37 -26.04 -25.43
C ASP A 243 -11.54 -25.31 -24.08
N VAL A 244 -10.63 -25.59 -23.15
CA VAL A 244 -10.59 -24.96 -21.83
C VAL A 244 -9.25 -24.28 -21.57
N GLN A 245 -9.21 -23.28 -20.69
CA GLN A 245 -7.96 -22.60 -20.34
C GLN A 245 -7.14 -23.39 -19.30
N VAL A 246 -5.82 -23.28 -19.37
CA VAL A 246 -4.90 -23.72 -18.29
C VAL A 246 -4.26 -22.51 -17.64
N ALA A 247 -4.50 -22.35 -16.34
CA ALA A 247 -3.77 -21.43 -15.49
C ALA A 247 -2.57 -22.14 -14.86
N ILE A 248 -1.42 -21.47 -14.75
CA ILE A 248 -0.21 -22.04 -14.16
C ILE A 248 0.43 -21.14 -13.12
N HIS A 249 0.83 -21.80 -12.02
CA HIS A 249 1.87 -21.38 -11.09
C HIS A 249 3.06 -22.33 -11.32
N THR A 250 4.19 -21.78 -11.78
CA THR A 250 5.35 -22.58 -12.25
C THR A 250 6.25 -23.02 -11.10
N ASP A 251 7.24 -23.87 -11.40
CA ASP A 251 8.17 -24.46 -10.43
C ASP A 251 9.16 -23.41 -9.90
N THR A 252 8.86 -22.81 -8.73
CA THR A 252 9.73 -21.80 -8.10
C THR A 252 11.10 -22.35 -7.78
N LEU A 253 11.16 -23.63 -7.41
CA LEU A 253 12.37 -24.31 -6.96
C LEU A 253 13.32 -24.62 -8.13
N ASN A 254 12.83 -24.56 -9.37
CA ASN A 254 13.50 -25.09 -10.56
C ASN A 254 13.86 -26.58 -10.39
N GLU A 255 13.00 -27.35 -9.71
CA GLU A 255 13.24 -28.76 -9.39
C GLU A 255 13.31 -29.63 -10.66
N ALA A 256 12.38 -29.41 -11.59
CA ALA A 256 12.27 -30.19 -12.83
C ALA A 256 12.97 -29.53 -14.04
N GLY A 257 13.59 -28.36 -13.83
CA GLY A 257 14.21 -27.54 -14.87
C GLY A 257 14.07 -26.04 -14.55
N PHE A 258 14.77 -25.21 -15.31
CA PHE A 258 14.60 -23.76 -15.27
C PHE A 258 13.42 -23.33 -16.16
N LEU A 259 13.20 -22.03 -16.29
CA LEU A 259 12.11 -21.46 -17.05
C LEU A 259 12.08 -21.98 -18.51
N GLU A 260 13.24 -22.18 -19.12
CA GLU A 260 13.38 -22.68 -20.49
C GLU A 260 12.71 -24.04 -20.69
N GLU A 261 12.83 -24.95 -19.72
CA GLU A 261 12.17 -26.26 -19.77
C GLU A 261 10.64 -26.13 -19.67
N THR A 262 10.14 -25.21 -18.86
CA THR A 262 8.70 -24.90 -18.79
C THR A 262 8.19 -24.31 -20.10
N ILE A 263 8.92 -23.37 -20.71
CA ILE A 263 8.58 -22.80 -22.03
C ILE A 263 8.58 -23.90 -23.10
N ALA A 264 9.59 -24.77 -23.10
CA ALA A 264 9.65 -25.90 -24.02
C ALA A 264 8.47 -26.87 -23.82
N ALA A 265 8.06 -27.14 -22.57
CA ALA A 265 6.91 -27.97 -22.25
C ALA A 265 5.58 -27.34 -22.68
N ILE A 266 5.45 -26.01 -22.64
CA ILE A 266 4.29 -25.30 -23.18
C ILE A 266 4.16 -25.51 -24.69
N ALA A 267 5.29 -25.61 -25.40
CA ALA A 267 5.36 -25.94 -26.82
C ALA A 267 4.48 -25.03 -27.71
N GLY A 268 4.45 -23.72 -27.39
CA GLY A 268 3.70 -22.71 -28.15
C GLY A 268 2.18 -22.74 -27.97
N ARG A 269 1.64 -23.60 -27.10
CA ARG A 269 0.19 -23.66 -26.79
C ARG A 269 -0.24 -22.51 -25.88
N THR A 270 -1.51 -22.14 -25.95
CA THR A 270 -2.05 -21.07 -25.12
C THR A 270 -2.02 -21.46 -23.64
N ILE A 271 -1.51 -20.56 -22.79
CA ILE A 271 -1.48 -20.77 -21.34
C ILE A 271 -1.62 -19.44 -20.60
N HIS A 272 -2.32 -19.45 -19.46
CA HIS A 272 -2.45 -18.29 -18.57
C HIS A 272 -1.46 -18.40 -17.42
N THR A 273 -0.44 -17.54 -17.39
CA THR A 273 0.50 -17.48 -16.25
C THR A 273 -0.05 -16.57 -15.16
N TYR A 274 -0.24 -17.13 -13.97
CA TYR A 274 -0.61 -16.36 -12.79
C TYR A 274 0.60 -15.66 -12.18
N HIS A 275 0.36 -14.54 -11.47
CA HIS A 275 1.37 -13.73 -10.76
C HIS A 275 2.72 -13.75 -11.45
N THR A 276 2.70 -13.33 -12.71
CA THR A 276 3.79 -13.52 -13.67
C THR A 276 5.06 -12.80 -13.22
N GLU A 277 4.96 -11.84 -12.29
CA GLU A 277 6.14 -11.20 -11.70
C GLU A 277 6.96 -12.15 -10.80
N GLY A 278 6.35 -13.22 -10.30
CA GLY A 278 7.00 -14.27 -9.53
C GLY A 278 6.93 -14.14 -8.01
N ALA A 279 6.47 -13.00 -7.47
CA ALA A 279 6.34 -12.83 -6.03
C ALA A 279 5.27 -13.76 -5.43
N GLY A 280 4.15 -13.93 -6.17
CA GLY A 280 3.13 -14.94 -5.87
C GLY A 280 3.62 -16.39 -6.01
N GLY A 281 4.65 -16.61 -6.82
CA GLY A 281 5.35 -17.89 -7.06
C GLY A 281 5.61 -18.15 -8.55
N GLY A 282 6.65 -18.91 -8.84
CA GLY A 282 7.13 -19.25 -10.18
C GLY A 282 8.65 -19.23 -10.27
N HIS A 283 9.21 -19.79 -11.35
CA HIS A 283 10.66 -19.92 -11.58
C HIS A 283 11.48 -18.72 -11.08
N ALA A 284 12.29 -18.95 -10.05
CA ALA A 284 13.10 -17.90 -9.47
C ALA A 284 14.46 -17.75 -10.20
N PRO A 285 14.92 -16.53 -10.51
CA PRO A 285 14.25 -15.23 -10.30
C PRO A 285 13.50 -14.70 -11.55
N ASP A 286 13.42 -15.48 -12.62
CA ASP A 286 13.23 -14.95 -13.97
C ASP A 286 11.92 -15.34 -14.67
N ILE A 287 10.96 -15.93 -13.93
CA ILE A 287 9.61 -16.25 -14.46
C ILE A 287 8.97 -15.11 -15.23
N ILE A 288 9.22 -13.86 -14.86
CA ILE A 288 8.68 -12.67 -15.54
C ILE A 288 9.02 -12.63 -17.05
N ARG A 289 10.10 -13.29 -17.49
CA ARG A 289 10.45 -13.40 -18.91
C ARG A 289 9.35 -14.07 -19.74
N ILE A 290 8.55 -14.95 -19.13
CA ILE A 290 7.46 -15.66 -19.82
C ILE A 290 6.38 -14.72 -20.37
N ALA A 291 6.27 -13.50 -19.82
CA ALA A 291 5.35 -12.48 -20.35
C ALA A 291 5.69 -12.01 -21.77
N GLY A 292 6.92 -12.30 -22.25
CA GLY A 292 7.35 -12.01 -23.62
C GLY A 292 6.91 -13.07 -24.65
N GLU A 293 6.39 -14.21 -24.20
CA GLU A 293 5.98 -15.30 -25.10
C GLU A 293 4.60 -15.01 -25.72
N PRO A 294 4.44 -15.13 -27.06
CA PRO A 294 3.22 -14.70 -27.76
C PRO A 294 1.99 -15.56 -27.45
N ASN A 295 2.20 -16.80 -26.99
CA ASN A 295 1.16 -17.75 -26.62
C ASN A 295 0.80 -17.68 -25.13
N VAL A 296 1.42 -16.78 -24.37
CA VAL A 296 1.18 -16.62 -22.93
C VAL A 296 0.21 -15.46 -22.69
N LEU A 297 -0.77 -15.69 -21.82
CA LEU A 297 -1.68 -14.67 -21.32
C LEU A 297 -1.26 -14.32 -19.88
N PRO A 298 -0.41 -13.31 -19.65
CA PRO A 298 0.12 -13.04 -18.32
C PRO A 298 -0.86 -12.25 -17.46
N SER A 299 -1.01 -12.65 -16.19
CA SER A 299 -1.63 -11.82 -15.15
C SER A 299 -0.69 -11.57 -13.97
N SER A 300 -1.01 -10.53 -13.21
CA SER A 300 -0.38 -10.21 -11.92
C SER A 300 -1.42 -10.27 -10.81
N THR A 301 -1.01 -10.63 -9.60
CA THR A 301 -1.86 -10.53 -8.40
C THR A 301 -1.77 -9.14 -7.77
N ASN A 302 -2.78 -8.76 -6.98
CA ASN A 302 -2.89 -7.40 -6.44
C ASN A 302 -1.88 -6.99 -5.33
N PRO A 303 -1.23 -7.86 -4.52
CA PRO A 303 -0.44 -7.38 -3.38
C PRO A 303 0.83 -6.61 -3.79
N THR A 304 1.34 -6.86 -5.00
CA THR A 304 2.51 -6.18 -5.57
C THR A 304 2.16 -4.90 -6.35
N ARG A 305 0.88 -4.49 -6.37
CA ARG A 305 0.39 -3.41 -7.25
C ARG A 305 -0.03 -2.15 -6.48
N PRO A 306 0.61 -1.00 -6.71
CA PRO A 306 1.93 -0.82 -7.33
C PRO A 306 3.05 -1.24 -6.36
N TYR A 307 4.29 -1.22 -6.84
CA TYR A 307 5.44 -1.28 -5.95
C TYR A 307 5.41 -0.06 -5.01
N THR A 308 5.46 -0.32 -3.71
CA THR A 308 5.48 0.71 -2.67
C THR A 308 6.56 0.43 -1.64
N VAL A 309 6.74 1.40 -0.77
CA VAL A 309 7.74 1.48 0.29
C VAL A 309 7.69 0.30 1.27
N ASN A 310 6.54 -0.37 1.38
CA ASN A 310 6.36 -1.54 2.26
C ASN A 310 6.35 -2.87 1.51
N THR A 311 6.26 -2.84 0.18
CA THR A 311 6.08 -4.04 -0.62
C THR A 311 7.19 -5.03 -0.30
N LEU A 312 8.46 -4.60 -0.30
CA LEU A 312 9.59 -5.46 0.03
C LEU A 312 9.55 -6.01 1.47
N ALA A 313 9.20 -5.18 2.44
CA ALA A 313 9.21 -5.58 3.85
C ALA A 313 8.09 -6.57 4.22
N GLU A 314 6.93 -6.45 3.57
CA GLU A 314 5.85 -7.45 3.65
C GLU A 314 6.25 -8.76 2.96
N HIS A 315 6.96 -8.70 1.82
CA HIS A 315 7.42 -9.89 1.11
C HIS A 315 8.58 -10.62 1.82
N LEU A 316 9.43 -9.88 2.53
CA LEU A 316 10.44 -10.43 3.43
C LEU A 316 9.83 -11.04 4.71
N ASP A 317 8.53 -10.85 4.96
CA ASP A 317 7.82 -11.27 6.17
C ASP A 317 8.46 -10.71 7.46
N ILE A 318 8.98 -9.49 7.41
CA ILE A 318 9.65 -8.83 8.56
C ILE A 318 8.80 -7.76 9.22
N ILE A 319 7.73 -7.30 8.55
CA ILE A 319 6.74 -6.34 9.07
C ILE A 319 5.33 -6.93 8.92
N ASP A 320 4.52 -6.79 9.96
CA ASP A 320 3.12 -7.22 9.99
C ASP A 320 2.21 -6.04 10.37
N PHE A 321 1.56 -5.45 9.36
CA PHE A 321 0.61 -4.35 9.55
C PHE A 321 -0.79 -4.83 9.90
N GLU A 322 -1.21 -5.99 9.41
CA GLU A 322 -2.56 -6.51 9.63
C GLU A 322 -2.79 -6.84 11.11
N ARG A 323 -1.87 -7.60 11.71
CA ARG A 323 -1.94 -7.93 13.14
C ARG A 323 -1.74 -6.69 14.00
N ALA A 324 -0.90 -5.74 13.58
CA ALA A 324 -0.73 -4.47 14.28
C ALA A 324 -2.03 -3.64 14.28
N ALA A 325 -2.70 -3.51 13.12
CA ALA A 325 -3.96 -2.81 12.99
C ALA A 325 -5.06 -3.45 13.84
N LYS A 326 -5.12 -4.79 13.87
CA LYS A 326 -6.06 -5.54 14.71
C LYS A 326 -5.85 -5.30 16.22
N ILE A 327 -4.60 -5.19 16.67
CA ILE A 327 -4.27 -5.09 18.11
C ILE A 327 -4.27 -3.65 18.61
N SER A 328 -3.71 -2.72 17.83
CA SER A 328 -3.41 -1.35 18.27
C SER A 328 -4.08 -0.26 17.41
N GLY A 329 -4.77 -0.65 16.34
CA GLY A 329 -5.34 0.28 15.36
C GLY A 329 -4.35 0.68 14.27
N THR A 330 -4.80 1.52 13.34
CA THR A 330 -3.97 1.99 12.21
C THR A 330 -2.75 2.78 12.67
N ARG A 331 -1.71 2.88 11.83
CA ARG A 331 -0.43 3.60 12.11
C ARG A 331 0.41 2.97 13.24
N PHE A 332 0.23 1.66 13.44
CA PHE A 332 1.12 0.77 14.17
C PHE A 332 1.64 -0.33 13.24
N TYR A 333 2.75 -0.95 13.63
CA TYR A 333 3.38 -2.05 12.92
C TYR A 333 4.00 -3.02 13.93
N ILE A 334 4.13 -4.28 13.54
CA ILE A 334 4.87 -5.29 14.30
C ILE A 334 6.09 -5.67 13.46
N LEU A 335 7.28 -5.60 14.05
CA LEU A 335 8.46 -6.23 13.49
C LEU A 335 8.57 -7.67 14.00
N LYS A 336 8.93 -8.60 13.11
CA LYS A 336 9.15 -10.01 13.47
C LYS A 336 10.40 -10.58 12.82
N GLY A 337 10.89 -11.68 13.37
CA GLY A 337 12.09 -12.36 12.89
C GLY A 337 13.28 -11.40 12.76
N ASP A 338 13.89 -11.41 11.57
CA ASP A 338 15.06 -10.58 11.29
C ASP A 338 14.75 -9.08 11.24
N GLY A 339 13.49 -8.67 11.01
CA GLY A 339 13.10 -7.26 11.11
C GLY A 339 13.28 -6.72 12.53
N ALA A 340 12.82 -7.47 13.52
CA ALA A 340 12.98 -7.12 14.93
C ALA A 340 14.46 -7.11 15.34
N ARG A 341 15.25 -8.05 14.80
CA ARG A 341 16.70 -8.11 15.03
C ARG A 341 17.42 -6.92 14.41
N LEU A 342 17.09 -6.57 13.16
CA LEU A 342 17.70 -5.45 12.44
C LEU A 342 17.45 -4.11 13.14
N GLN A 343 16.23 -3.87 13.62
CA GLN A 343 15.95 -2.65 14.40
C GLN A 343 16.81 -2.59 15.66
N ARG A 344 16.92 -3.69 16.41
CA ARG A 344 17.80 -3.76 17.58
C ARG A 344 19.28 -3.57 17.22
N ALA A 345 19.73 -4.15 16.11
CA ALA A 345 21.09 -4.01 15.63
C ALA A 345 21.43 -2.55 15.30
N LEU A 346 20.54 -1.83 14.62
CA LEU A 346 20.68 -0.40 14.35
C LEU A 346 20.79 0.40 15.65
N ILE A 347 19.92 0.15 16.63
CA ILE A 347 19.95 0.82 17.94
C ILE A 347 21.29 0.62 18.63
N THR A 348 21.68 -0.64 18.84
CA THR A 348 22.89 -0.97 19.61
C THR A 348 24.14 -0.43 18.93
N TRP A 349 24.23 -0.58 17.61
CA TRP A 349 25.36 -0.05 16.84
C TRP A 349 25.48 1.47 16.95
N MET A 350 24.37 2.21 16.81
CA MET A 350 24.39 3.67 16.94
C MET A 350 24.82 4.11 18.35
N LEU A 351 24.32 3.45 19.40
CA LEU A 351 24.72 3.72 20.78
C LEU A 351 26.24 3.50 20.98
N ASP A 352 26.76 2.38 20.49
CA ASP A 352 28.20 2.08 20.56
C ASP A 352 29.03 3.11 19.79
N VAL A 353 28.62 3.51 18.58
CA VAL A 353 29.30 4.56 17.80
C VAL A 353 29.38 5.86 18.59
N HIS A 354 28.26 6.34 19.14
CA HIS A 354 28.28 7.60 19.88
C HIS A 354 29.05 7.51 21.20
N ARG A 355 29.01 6.37 21.90
CA ARG A 355 29.76 6.14 23.13
C ARG A 355 31.26 6.05 22.89
N GLU A 356 31.68 5.21 21.94
CA GLU A 356 33.08 4.85 21.75
C GLU A 356 33.84 5.83 20.86
N ARG A 357 33.18 6.38 19.85
CA ARG A 357 33.80 7.30 18.89
C ARG A 357 33.59 8.77 19.26
N HIS A 358 32.35 9.12 19.62
CA HIS A 358 31.96 10.52 19.82
C HIS A 358 32.00 10.96 21.30
N GLY A 359 32.32 10.05 22.24
CA GLY A 359 32.54 10.37 23.64
C GLY A 359 31.26 10.69 24.43
N TYR A 360 30.11 10.22 23.96
CA TYR A 360 28.84 10.41 24.64
C TYR A 360 28.68 9.46 25.83
N THR A 361 28.04 9.95 26.89
CA THR A 361 27.58 9.10 27.98
C THR A 361 26.21 8.53 27.65
N GLU A 362 26.11 7.20 27.62
CA GLU A 362 24.85 6.51 27.37
C GLU A 362 23.93 6.56 28.59
N ILE A 363 22.67 6.95 28.37
CA ILE A 363 21.62 7.04 29.38
C ILE A 363 20.45 6.16 28.96
N TYR A 364 19.93 5.35 29.89
CA TYR A 364 18.73 4.55 29.70
C TYR A 364 17.58 5.10 30.57
N PRO A 365 16.74 6.01 30.05
CA PRO A 365 15.69 6.65 30.84
C PRO A 365 14.37 5.85 30.83
N PRO A 366 13.44 6.11 31.78
CA PRO A 366 12.05 5.69 31.64
C PRO A 366 11.37 6.33 30.43
N PHE A 367 10.18 5.88 30.04
CA PHE A 367 9.43 6.46 28.90
C PHE A 367 8.31 7.42 29.32
N LEU A 368 8.18 7.68 30.63
CA LEU A 368 7.12 8.48 31.23
C LEU A 368 7.68 9.62 32.09
N VAL A 369 7.31 10.86 31.77
CA VAL A 369 7.76 12.05 32.49
C VAL A 369 6.61 12.81 33.12
N ARG A 370 6.92 13.64 34.13
CA ARG A 370 5.98 14.66 34.64
C ARG A 370 5.87 15.83 33.69
N GLY A 371 4.74 16.54 33.71
CA GLY A 371 4.48 17.68 32.83
C GLY A 371 5.56 18.76 32.90
N GLN A 372 6.14 18.97 34.09
CA GLN A 372 7.25 19.92 34.25
C GLN A 372 8.43 19.58 33.33
N ALA A 373 8.78 18.29 33.13
CA ALA A 373 9.84 17.82 32.20
C ALA A 373 9.65 18.40 30.79
N LEU A 374 8.43 18.24 30.27
CA LEU A 374 8.02 18.72 28.96
C LEU A 374 7.99 20.24 28.85
N VAL A 375 7.70 20.95 29.94
CA VAL A 375 7.84 22.43 29.97
C VAL A 375 9.31 22.81 29.78
N GLY A 376 10.23 22.16 30.49
CA GLY A 376 11.68 22.42 30.43
C GLY A 376 12.27 22.23 29.03
N SER A 377 11.92 21.15 28.34
CA SER A 377 12.39 20.87 26.98
C SER A 377 11.63 21.63 25.89
N GLY A 378 10.63 22.45 26.24
CA GLY A 378 9.86 23.27 25.28
C GLY A 378 8.72 22.54 24.57
N GLN A 379 8.37 21.33 25.00
CA GLN A 379 7.27 20.54 24.44
C GLN A 379 5.90 21.10 24.87
N LEU A 380 5.73 21.39 26.17
CA LEU A 380 4.51 22.01 26.69
C LEU A 380 4.65 23.53 26.82
N PRO A 381 3.57 24.31 26.57
CA PRO A 381 2.21 23.85 26.23
C PRO A 381 1.97 23.60 24.73
N LYS A 382 2.90 24.01 23.85
CA LYS A 382 2.69 24.08 22.39
C LYS A 382 2.24 22.75 21.76
N PHE A 383 2.82 21.63 22.18
CA PHE A 383 2.59 20.32 21.58
C PHE A 383 1.67 19.42 22.42
N ALA A 384 0.91 19.97 23.37
CA ALA A 384 0.03 19.20 24.25
C ALA A 384 -0.93 18.26 23.48
N GLU A 385 -1.46 18.72 22.34
CA GLU A 385 -2.36 17.91 21.52
C GLU A 385 -1.68 16.74 20.79
N ASN A 386 -0.36 16.79 20.63
CA ASN A 386 0.41 15.75 19.95
C ASN A 386 1.01 14.71 20.91
N LEU A 387 0.88 14.92 22.22
CA LEU A 387 1.43 14.04 23.25
C LEU A 387 0.36 13.10 23.80
N TYR A 388 0.78 11.89 24.18
CA TYR A 388 -0.03 11.00 25.00
C TYR A 388 0.20 11.30 26.48
N ARG A 389 -0.88 11.31 27.25
CA ARG A 389 -0.89 11.57 28.68
C ARG A 389 -1.75 10.52 29.37
N ASP A 390 -1.33 10.10 30.55
CA ASP A 390 -2.18 9.37 31.47
C ASP A 390 -3.41 10.21 31.85
N CYS A 391 -4.55 9.54 32.07
CA CYS A 391 -5.81 10.22 32.37
C CYS A 391 -5.96 10.62 33.84
N GLU A 392 -5.23 9.98 34.75
CA GLU A 392 -5.37 10.15 36.21
C GLU A 392 -4.15 10.86 36.81
N GLU A 393 -2.94 10.54 36.33
CA GLU A 393 -1.68 11.05 36.84
C GLU A 393 -1.07 12.15 35.96
N ASP A 394 -0.15 12.94 36.52
CA ASP A 394 0.74 13.82 35.74
C ASP A 394 1.90 13.01 35.14
N LEU A 395 1.55 12.02 34.30
CA LEU A 395 2.50 11.21 33.55
C LEU A 395 2.21 11.33 32.05
N TRP A 396 3.29 11.51 31.28
CA TRP A 396 3.24 11.75 29.85
C TRP A 396 4.24 10.84 29.15
N LEU A 397 3.82 10.23 28.05
CA LEU A 397 4.73 9.49 27.19
C LEU A 397 5.63 10.47 26.43
N ILE A 398 6.93 10.17 26.41
CA ILE A 398 7.90 11.05 25.77
C ILE A 398 7.81 10.99 24.23
N PRO A 399 7.88 12.14 23.53
CA PRO A 399 7.96 12.19 22.07
C PRO A 399 9.40 12.06 21.53
N THR A 400 10.38 12.11 22.44
CA THR A 400 11.83 12.00 22.22
C THR A 400 12.57 11.89 23.57
N ALA A 401 13.73 11.22 23.60
CA ALA A 401 14.61 11.17 24.77
C ALA A 401 15.18 12.54 25.17
N GLU A 402 15.17 13.54 24.28
CA GLU A 402 15.57 14.93 24.56
C GLU A 402 14.92 15.47 25.84
N VAL A 403 13.65 15.10 26.07
CA VAL A 403 12.91 15.52 27.27
C VAL A 403 13.61 15.04 28.55
N TYR A 404 14.21 13.85 28.55
CA TYR A 404 14.99 13.39 29.70
C TYR A 404 16.36 14.02 29.74
N LEU A 405 17.09 13.96 28.63
CA LEU A 405 18.50 14.30 28.60
C LEU A 405 18.75 15.77 28.97
N VAL A 406 17.89 16.68 28.52
CA VAL A 406 17.95 18.09 28.92
C VAL A 406 17.66 18.24 30.43
N ASN A 407 16.71 17.48 30.96
CA ASN A 407 16.26 17.63 32.35
C ASN A 407 17.09 16.88 33.39
N LEU A 408 18.14 16.15 32.97
CA LEU A 408 19.11 15.56 33.90
C LEU A 408 19.72 16.62 34.83
N HIS A 409 19.87 17.86 34.33
CA HIS A 409 20.46 18.99 35.05
C HIS A 409 19.43 20.09 35.41
N ARG A 410 18.14 19.73 35.44
CA ARG A 410 17.10 20.68 35.84
C ARG A 410 17.38 21.23 37.24
N ASP A 411 17.19 22.54 37.40
CA ASP A 411 17.39 23.26 38.67
C ASP A 411 18.82 23.12 39.24
N GLU A 412 19.79 22.72 38.40
CA GLU A 412 21.19 22.54 38.77
C GLU A 412 22.04 23.77 38.39
N ILE A 413 23.12 23.98 39.15
CA ILE A 413 24.24 24.85 38.76
C ILE A 413 25.44 23.94 38.51
N ILE A 414 25.82 23.79 37.24
CA ILE A 414 26.97 23.00 36.82
C ILE A 414 28.26 23.73 37.22
N GLU A 415 29.14 23.02 37.94
CA GLU A 415 30.40 23.57 38.44
C GLU A 415 31.44 23.79 37.31
N PRO A 416 32.40 24.72 37.49
CA PRO A 416 33.42 25.02 36.48
C PRO A 416 34.20 23.78 36.04
N GLY A 417 34.47 23.67 34.74
CA GLY A 417 35.27 22.58 34.15
C GLY A 417 34.52 21.26 33.91
N ARG A 418 33.19 21.24 34.08
CA ARG A 418 32.34 20.07 33.81
C ARG A 418 31.73 20.06 32.41
N LEU A 419 31.63 21.22 31.76
CA LEU A 419 31.16 21.35 30.38
C LEU A 419 32.31 21.10 29.39
N PRO A 420 32.01 20.62 28.17
CA PRO A 420 30.69 20.23 27.67
C PRO A 420 30.24 18.84 28.17
N LEU A 421 28.92 18.64 28.26
CA LEU A 421 28.30 17.36 28.62
C LEU A 421 27.59 16.77 27.40
N TYR A 422 27.85 15.50 27.10
CA TYR A 422 27.32 14.80 25.93
C TYR A 422 26.56 13.54 26.38
N TYR A 423 25.27 13.46 26.04
CA TYR A 423 24.41 12.34 26.40
C TYR A 423 23.73 11.70 25.19
N VAL A 424 23.73 10.38 25.14
CA VAL A 424 23.03 9.60 24.12
C VAL A 424 22.03 8.67 24.79
N ALA A 425 20.82 8.55 24.24
CA ALA A 425 19.83 7.62 24.75
C ALA A 425 18.99 7.04 23.61
N TRP A 426 18.69 5.74 23.72
CA TRP A 426 17.61 5.12 22.95
C TRP A 426 16.32 5.14 23.76
N THR A 427 15.21 5.52 23.12
CA THR A 427 13.87 5.39 23.69
C THR A 427 12.82 5.10 22.62
N ALA A 428 11.78 4.37 22.99
CA ALA A 428 10.51 4.42 22.26
C ALA A 428 9.89 5.83 22.41
N CYS A 429 9.48 6.41 21.28
CA CYS A 429 8.92 7.75 21.16
C CYS A 429 7.46 7.68 20.73
N PHE A 430 6.61 8.49 21.34
CA PHE A 430 5.15 8.44 21.14
C PHE A 430 4.60 9.77 20.65
N ARG A 431 3.83 9.76 19.54
CA ARG A 431 3.22 10.96 18.95
C ARG A 431 1.81 10.65 18.42
N ARG A 432 0.86 11.56 18.65
CA ARG A 432 -0.53 11.39 18.20
C ARG A 432 -0.74 11.66 16.72
N GLU A 433 0.18 12.36 16.05
CA GLU A 433 0.13 12.66 14.62
C GLU A 433 -1.21 13.31 14.18
N LYS A 434 -1.79 14.13 15.07
CA LYS A 434 -3.15 14.70 14.96
C LYS A 434 -3.32 15.68 13.80
N ALA A 435 -2.22 16.29 13.33
CA ALA A 435 -2.21 17.27 12.24
C ALA A 435 -1.96 16.64 10.84
N ALA A 436 -1.70 15.32 10.76
CA ALA A 436 -1.35 14.67 9.50
C ALA A 436 -2.58 14.00 8.85
N ALA A 437 -3.14 14.66 7.83
CA ALA A 437 -4.06 14.08 6.85
C ALA A 437 -3.34 13.96 5.48
N GLY A 438 -3.41 12.80 4.81
CA GLY A 438 -2.90 12.63 3.44
C GLY A 438 -1.87 11.51 3.22
N ARG A 439 -1.24 11.52 2.02
CA ARG A 439 -0.41 10.47 1.37
C ARG A 439 0.73 9.85 2.22
N GLU A 440 1.18 10.49 3.30
CA GLU A 440 2.34 10.07 4.12
C GLU A 440 2.03 9.04 5.22
N VAL A 441 0.82 8.48 5.26
CA VAL A 441 0.37 7.55 6.32
C VAL A 441 0.59 6.06 6.02
N ARG A 442 1.10 5.71 4.83
CA ARG A 442 1.35 4.31 4.45
C ARG A 442 2.74 3.87 4.93
N GLY A 443 2.80 2.72 5.59
CA GLY A 443 4.03 2.11 6.09
C GLY A 443 4.47 2.58 7.46
N ILE A 444 5.79 2.51 7.71
CA ILE A 444 6.38 2.88 9.00
C ILE A 444 6.85 4.34 9.07
N LYS A 445 6.67 5.14 8.02
CA LYS A 445 7.21 6.52 7.92
C LYS A 445 6.62 7.50 8.93
N ARG A 446 5.33 7.36 9.22
CA ARG A 446 4.59 8.21 10.18
C ARG A 446 3.66 7.35 11.01
N VAL A 447 4.07 7.08 12.24
CA VAL A 447 3.50 6.07 13.15
C VAL A 447 3.35 6.65 14.55
N HIS A 448 2.47 6.06 15.35
CA HIS A 448 2.23 6.52 16.71
C HIS A 448 3.37 6.22 17.69
N GLN A 449 4.11 5.14 17.41
CA GLN A 449 5.26 4.69 18.17
C GLN A 449 6.42 4.41 17.23
N PHE A 450 7.60 4.93 17.57
CA PHE A 450 8.84 4.63 16.86
C PHE A 450 10.05 4.71 17.78
N ASP A 451 11.12 4.04 17.40
CA ASP A 451 12.39 4.07 18.13
C ASP A 451 13.33 5.16 17.59
N LYS A 452 14.04 5.79 18.52
CA LYS A 452 15.03 6.83 18.20
C LYS A 452 16.22 6.76 19.14
N VAL A 453 17.42 6.93 18.58
CA VAL A 453 18.63 7.24 19.35
C VAL A 453 18.80 8.75 19.32
N GLU A 454 18.77 9.41 20.47
CA GLU A 454 18.86 10.87 20.61
C GLU A 454 20.21 11.27 21.18
N LEU A 455 20.78 12.35 20.65
CA LEU A 455 21.97 13.02 21.13
C LEU A 455 21.59 14.35 21.75
N VAL A 456 22.12 14.65 22.94
CA VAL A 456 22.00 15.97 23.57
C VAL A 456 23.37 16.46 24.01
N LYS A 457 23.67 17.72 23.70
CA LYS A 457 24.86 18.43 24.17
C LYS A 457 24.43 19.59 25.07
N ILE A 458 25.06 19.72 26.23
CA ILE A 458 24.92 20.87 27.13
C ILE A 458 26.29 21.54 27.20
N VAL A 459 26.38 22.80 26.78
CA VAL A 459 27.66 23.44 26.46
C VAL A 459 27.68 24.90 26.87
N GLU A 460 28.88 25.48 26.91
CA GLU A 460 29.03 26.93 27.09
C GLU A 460 28.44 27.70 25.88
N PRO A 461 27.77 28.85 26.11
CA PRO A 461 27.13 29.64 25.04
C PRO A 461 28.05 29.94 23.85
N GLU A 462 29.28 30.36 24.12
CA GLU A 462 30.31 30.72 23.14
C GLU A 462 30.73 29.57 22.21
N ARG A 463 30.52 28.31 22.61
CA ARG A 463 30.87 27.12 21.82
C ARG A 463 29.67 26.47 21.14
N SER A 464 28.45 26.92 21.45
CA SER A 464 27.23 26.24 21.02
C SER A 464 27.10 26.06 19.51
N TYR A 465 27.41 27.06 18.69
CA TYR A 465 27.34 26.92 17.24
C TYR A 465 28.45 26.02 16.66
N GLU A 466 29.64 25.99 17.26
CA GLU A 466 30.68 25.03 16.87
C GLU A 466 30.23 23.59 17.18
N GLU A 467 29.61 23.40 18.35
CA GLU A 467 29.09 22.10 18.78
C GLU A 467 27.89 21.64 17.94
N LEU A 468 27.11 22.57 17.36
CA LEU A 468 26.07 22.26 16.37
C LEU A 468 26.66 21.67 15.10
N GLU A 469 27.72 22.28 14.54
CA GLU A 469 28.35 21.75 13.33
C GLU A 469 28.98 20.37 13.60
N ARG A 470 29.55 20.14 14.79
CA ARG A 470 30.00 18.81 15.22
C ARG A 470 28.86 17.80 15.34
N LEU A 471 27.74 18.22 15.92
CA LEU A 471 26.55 17.37 16.07
C LEU A 471 25.99 16.91 14.72
N VAL A 472 25.98 17.79 13.72
CA VAL A 472 25.60 17.45 12.34
C VAL A 472 26.56 16.40 11.77
N GLN A 473 27.87 16.60 11.90
CA GLN A 473 28.88 15.64 11.43
C GLN A 473 28.77 14.27 12.11
N GLU A 474 28.48 14.24 13.41
CA GLU A 474 28.27 13.01 14.19
C GLU A 474 27.03 12.24 13.71
N ALA A 475 25.95 12.93 13.31
CA ALA A 475 24.76 12.32 12.72
C ALA A 475 24.99 11.88 11.26
N GLU A 476 25.68 12.69 10.45
CA GLU A 476 26.09 12.33 9.09
C GLU A 476 26.95 11.05 9.07
N TYR A 477 27.84 10.90 10.05
CA TYR A 477 28.73 9.74 10.16
C TYR A 477 27.94 8.42 10.16
N ILE A 478 26.76 8.39 10.78
CA ILE A 478 25.91 7.20 10.80
C ILE A 478 25.49 6.80 9.37
N PHE A 479 25.00 7.76 8.57
CA PHE A 479 24.59 7.49 7.19
C PHE A 479 25.78 7.15 6.29
N GLN A 480 26.93 7.77 6.51
CA GLN A 480 28.18 7.45 5.81
C GLN A 480 28.61 6.00 6.07
N GLN A 481 28.57 5.53 7.32
CA GLN A 481 28.92 4.16 7.68
C GLN A 481 27.89 3.14 7.17
N LEU A 482 26.61 3.52 7.12
CA LEU A 482 25.56 2.71 6.51
C LEU A 482 25.60 2.74 4.96
N GLY A 483 26.47 3.54 4.34
CA GLY A 483 26.52 3.69 2.88
C GLY A 483 25.25 4.28 2.26
N LEU A 484 24.47 5.05 3.03
CA LEU A 484 23.20 5.61 2.57
C LEU A 484 23.42 7.01 1.96
N PRO A 485 22.99 7.29 0.72
CA PRO A 485 23.08 8.63 0.15
C PRO A 485 22.19 9.62 0.90
N TYR A 486 22.72 10.78 1.27
CA TYR A 486 21.99 11.80 2.03
C TYR A 486 22.29 13.23 1.56
N ARG A 487 21.47 14.18 2.01
CA ARG A 487 21.64 15.63 1.85
C ARG A 487 21.39 16.35 3.16
N VAL A 488 22.09 17.45 3.40
CA VAL A 488 21.91 18.30 4.58
C VAL A 488 21.20 19.59 4.17
N TYR A 489 20.14 19.94 4.89
CA TYR A 489 19.33 21.14 4.68
C TYR A 489 19.45 22.05 5.88
N LEU A 490 19.77 23.33 5.66
CA LEU A 490 19.61 24.38 6.67
C LEU A 490 18.17 24.89 6.61
N LEU A 491 17.43 24.77 7.71
CA LEU A 491 16.01 25.15 7.73
C LEU A 491 15.80 26.67 7.68
N CYS A 492 14.76 27.08 6.97
CA CYS A 492 14.29 28.45 6.97
C CYS A 492 13.44 28.75 8.22
N THR A 493 13.22 30.02 8.50
CA THR A 493 12.49 30.45 9.71
C THR A 493 11.06 29.93 9.82
N GLY A 494 10.41 29.60 8.69
CA GLY A 494 9.07 29.02 8.66
C GLY A 494 8.99 27.55 9.10
N GLU A 495 10.12 26.83 9.05
CA GLU A 495 10.20 25.40 9.38
C GLU A 495 10.94 25.14 10.70
N LEU A 496 11.53 26.18 11.33
CA LEU A 496 12.19 26.03 12.61
C LEU A 496 11.22 25.59 13.71
N GLY A 497 11.67 24.61 14.51
CA GLY A 497 10.98 24.21 15.72
C GLY A 497 10.88 25.37 16.70
N PHE A 498 9.75 25.44 17.43
CA PHE A 498 9.44 26.55 18.34
C PHE A 498 10.55 26.91 19.34
N ALA A 499 11.33 25.92 19.77
CA ALA A 499 12.39 26.08 20.77
C ALA A 499 13.80 26.23 20.17
N MET A 500 13.94 26.25 18.83
CA MET A 500 15.22 26.14 18.15
C MET A 500 15.63 27.45 17.47
N ALA A 501 16.90 27.86 17.64
CA ALA A 501 17.49 29.04 17.01
C ALA A 501 18.06 28.73 15.62
N LYS A 502 18.65 27.54 15.44
CA LYS A 502 19.20 27.05 14.16
C LYS A 502 19.05 25.53 14.08
N THR A 503 18.63 25.01 12.93
CA THR A 503 18.38 23.58 12.70
C THR A 503 18.90 23.13 11.35
N TYR A 504 19.52 21.96 11.32
CA TYR A 504 19.85 21.23 10.09
C TYR A 504 19.09 19.91 10.05
N ASP A 505 18.48 19.60 8.91
CA ASP A 505 17.88 18.28 8.65
C ASP A 505 18.78 17.45 7.73
N ILE A 506 18.89 16.16 8.01
CA ILE A 506 19.61 15.19 7.18
C ILE A 506 18.59 14.27 6.53
N ASN A 507 18.48 14.39 5.22
CA ASN A 507 17.51 13.64 4.42
C ASN A 507 18.21 12.55 3.63
N VAL A 508 17.76 11.30 3.79
CA VAL A 508 18.33 10.11 3.15
C VAL A 508 17.51 9.74 1.92
N TRP A 509 18.17 9.37 0.83
CA TRP A 509 17.50 8.92 -0.38
C TRP A 509 16.88 7.53 -0.19
N ALA A 510 15.62 7.39 -0.55
CA ALA A 510 14.87 6.14 -0.53
C ALA A 510 14.50 5.76 -1.98
N PRO A 511 15.25 4.87 -2.65
CA PRO A 511 15.12 4.63 -4.09
C PRO A 511 13.82 3.95 -4.50
N GLY A 512 13.22 3.13 -3.63
CA GLY A 512 11.92 2.50 -3.88
C GLY A 512 10.76 3.49 -3.74
N SER A 513 10.90 4.48 -2.85
CA SER A 513 9.95 5.58 -2.67
C SER A 513 10.14 6.70 -3.70
N GLY A 514 11.34 6.85 -4.25
CA GLY A 514 11.70 7.97 -5.13
C GLY A 514 11.75 9.33 -4.43
N GLU A 515 12.05 9.36 -3.12
CA GLU A 515 12.02 10.59 -2.32
C GLU A 515 13.16 10.69 -1.30
N TRP A 516 13.34 11.89 -0.73
CA TRP A 516 14.28 12.18 0.35
C TRP A 516 13.57 12.12 1.71
N LEU A 517 13.92 11.16 2.56
CA LEU A 517 13.33 10.95 3.88
C LEU A 517 14.14 11.66 4.96
N GLU A 518 13.50 12.56 5.71
CA GLU A 518 14.09 13.22 6.90
C GLU A 518 14.45 12.19 7.98
N CYS A 519 15.71 11.81 8.09
CA CYS A 519 16.15 10.76 9.02
C CYS A 519 16.81 11.33 10.28
N SER A 520 17.24 12.59 10.27
CA SER A 520 17.79 13.28 11.42
C SER A 520 17.50 14.78 11.35
N SER A 521 17.42 15.41 12.53
CA SER A 521 17.31 16.85 12.72
C SER A 521 18.21 17.25 13.88
N CYS A 522 19.12 18.20 13.65
CA CYS A 522 20.14 18.67 14.58
C CYS A 522 19.95 20.16 14.84
N SER A 523 19.72 20.52 16.10
CA SER A 523 19.27 21.87 16.48
C SER A 523 20.06 22.45 17.65
N ASN A 524 20.23 23.77 17.63
CA ASN A 524 20.70 24.56 18.77
C ASN A 524 19.53 25.38 19.34
N ALA A 525 19.17 25.14 20.60
CA ALA A 525 18.10 25.85 21.30
C ALA A 525 18.60 27.10 22.03
N GLU A 526 19.89 27.41 21.95
CA GLU A 526 20.56 28.40 22.78
C GLU A 526 20.15 28.23 24.26
N ASP A 527 19.79 29.29 24.96
CA ASP A 527 19.38 29.24 26.36
C ASP A 527 17.88 28.97 26.55
N PHE A 528 17.09 28.71 25.50
CA PHE A 528 15.64 28.58 25.59
C PHE A 528 15.21 27.48 26.57
N GLN A 529 15.76 26.28 26.40
CA GLN A 529 15.43 25.14 27.27
C GLN A 529 16.11 25.31 28.64
N ALA A 530 17.35 25.80 28.67
CA ALA A 530 18.08 26.06 29.91
C ALA A 530 17.34 27.05 30.84
N ARG A 531 16.74 28.11 30.30
CA ARG A 531 15.93 29.06 31.06
C ARG A 531 14.67 28.42 31.65
N ARG A 532 14.03 27.54 30.89
CA ARG A 532 12.76 26.87 31.29
C ARG A 532 12.98 25.74 32.29
N ALA A 533 14.11 25.04 32.18
CA ALA A 533 14.54 24.01 33.11
C ALA A 533 15.49 24.53 34.21
N ASN A 534 15.76 25.85 34.24
CA ASN A 534 16.64 26.52 35.19
C ASN A 534 18.06 25.91 35.28
N ILE A 535 18.60 25.48 34.14
CA ILE A 535 19.92 24.86 34.02
C ILE A 535 20.97 25.95 33.88
N ARG A 536 21.81 26.11 34.90
CA ARG A 536 22.85 27.14 34.92
C ARG A 536 24.21 26.50 35.04
N TYR A 537 25.23 27.26 34.74
CA TYR A 537 26.61 26.89 35.03
C TYR A 537 27.37 28.06 35.63
N ARG A 538 28.50 27.76 36.26
CA ARG A 538 29.44 28.75 36.74
C ARG A 538 30.69 28.71 35.85
N PRO A 539 31.04 29.79 35.13
CA PRO A 539 32.22 29.80 34.26
C PRO A 539 33.55 29.61 35.01
N ALA A 540 33.68 30.22 36.18
CA ALA A 540 34.87 30.15 37.03
C ALA A 540 34.50 30.25 38.52
N PRO A 541 35.33 29.77 39.46
CA PRO A 541 35.09 29.93 40.89
C PRO A 541 34.78 31.39 41.27
N GLY A 542 33.62 31.63 41.88
CA GLY A 542 33.16 32.98 42.25
C GLY A 542 32.53 33.83 41.14
N ALA A 543 32.52 33.38 39.88
CA ALA A 543 31.85 34.08 38.78
C ALA A 543 30.32 34.05 38.93
N ARG A 544 29.64 35.00 38.27
CA ARG A 544 28.17 35.02 38.16
C ARG A 544 27.71 33.76 37.42
N VAL A 545 26.60 33.18 37.87
CA VAL A 545 26.00 32.04 37.17
C VAL A 545 25.31 32.49 35.90
N GLU A 546 25.47 31.70 34.86
CA GLU A 546 24.93 31.95 33.52
C GLU A 546 24.13 30.73 33.05
N PHE A 547 23.29 30.91 32.03
CA PHE A 547 22.57 29.78 31.42
C PHE A 547 23.48 29.07 30.43
N VAL A 548 23.41 27.75 30.41
CA VAL A 548 24.05 26.92 29.38
C VAL A 548 23.28 27.03 28.05
N HIS A 549 23.90 26.62 26.96
CA HIS A 549 23.18 26.32 25.72
C HIS A 549 22.91 24.82 25.61
N THR A 550 21.75 24.47 25.05
CA THR A 550 21.34 23.08 24.82
C THR A 550 21.19 22.80 23.33
N LEU A 551 21.73 21.66 22.90
CA LEU A 551 21.62 21.16 21.54
C LEU A 551 21.05 19.76 21.56
N ASN A 552 20.27 19.42 20.54
CA ASN A 552 19.75 18.07 20.35
C ASN A 552 19.92 17.66 18.89
N GLY A 553 20.19 16.38 18.69
CA GLY A 553 20.30 15.77 17.38
C GLY A 553 19.61 14.43 17.42
N SER A 554 18.71 14.20 16.47
CA SER A 554 18.24 12.83 16.27
C SER A 554 19.41 12.01 15.73
N GLY A 555 19.99 11.15 16.56
CA GLY A 555 21.05 10.22 16.15
C GLY A 555 20.65 9.47 14.89
N VAL A 556 19.41 8.95 14.84
CA VAL A 556 18.63 8.57 13.65
C VAL A 556 17.15 8.30 14.04
N ALA A 557 16.17 8.74 13.25
CA ALA A 557 14.78 8.26 13.32
C ALA A 557 14.64 6.88 12.64
N LEU A 558 14.56 5.82 13.44
CA LEU A 558 14.72 4.45 12.91
C LEU A 558 13.72 4.06 11.82
N PRO A 559 12.42 4.39 11.86
CA PRO A 559 11.52 3.90 10.81
C PRO A 559 11.91 4.35 9.41
N ARG A 560 12.34 5.60 9.26
CA ARG A 560 12.72 6.17 7.95
C ARG A 560 14.08 5.62 7.50
N THR A 561 15.03 5.45 8.41
CA THR A 561 16.31 4.83 8.07
C THR A 561 16.20 3.34 7.80
N PHE A 562 15.35 2.63 8.52
CA PHE A 562 15.03 1.24 8.27
C PHE A 562 14.46 1.08 6.85
N ALA A 563 13.47 1.91 6.48
CA ALA A 563 12.92 1.92 5.13
C ALA A 563 13.99 2.23 4.06
N ALA A 564 14.78 3.30 4.24
CA ALA A 564 15.82 3.66 3.29
C ALA A 564 16.90 2.57 3.14
N LEU A 565 17.27 1.89 4.23
CA LEU A 565 18.20 0.78 4.22
C LEU A 565 17.66 -0.39 3.41
N LEU A 566 16.41 -0.82 3.67
CA LEU A 566 15.79 -1.90 2.90
C LEU A 566 15.71 -1.58 1.41
N GLU A 567 15.28 -0.37 1.06
CA GLU A 567 15.15 0.03 -0.34
C GLU A 567 16.50 0.15 -1.05
N THR A 568 17.55 0.59 -0.35
CA THR A 568 18.89 0.80 -0.91
C THR A 568 19.63 -0.51 -1.14
N TYR A 569 19.48 -1.46 -0.22
CA TYR A 569 20.24 -2.72 -0.24
C TYR A 569 19.45 -3.92 -0.78
N GLN A 570 18.29 -3.69 -1.40
CA GLN A 570 17.53 -4.75 -2.03
C GLN A 570 18.23 -5.30 -3.27
N GLU A 571 18.05 -6.60 -3.50
CA GLU A 571 18.58 -7.34 -4.63
C GLU A 571 17.43 -7.85 -5.52
N PRO A 572 17.69 -8.20 -6.79
CA PRO A 572 16.64 -8.65 -7.73
C PRO A 572 15.85 -9.88 -7.26
N ASP A 573 16.44 -10.71 -6.40
CA ASP A 573 15.81 -11.89 -5.79
C ASP A 573 14.91 -11.57 -4.58
N GLY A 574 14.74 -10.29 -4.24
CA GLY A 574 13.95 -9.82 -3.10
C GLY A 574 14.68 -9.94 -1.76
N SER A 575 15.93 -10.40 -1.73
CA SER A 575 16.76 -10.34 -0.53
C SER A 575 17.33 -8.95 -0.30
N VAL A 576 17.77 -8.65 0.93
CA VAL A 576 18.39 -7.36 1.28
C VAL A 576 19.77 -7.60 1.88
N VAL A 577 20.80 -7.00 1.30
CA VAL A 577 22.16 -7.06 1.84
C VAL A 577 22.24 -6.27 3.14
N ILE A 578 22.81 -6.87 4.18
CA ILE A 578 23.03 -6.20 5.46
C ILE A 578 24.34 -5.41 5.38
N PRO A 579 24.34 -4.09 5.65
CA PRO A 579 25.56 -3.28 5.72
C PRO A 579 26.60 -3.91 6.64
N GLU A 580 27.88 -3.87 6.26
CA GLU A 580 28.97 -4.55 6.97
C GLU A 580 29.03 -4.15 8.46
N VAL A 581 28.81 -2.88 8.76
CA VAL A 581 28.81 -2.33 10.12
C VAL A 581 27.73 -2.93 11.03
N LEU A 582 26.64 -3.46 10.45
CA LEU A 582 25.54 -4.09 11.21
C LEU A 582 25.71 -5.61 11.36
N ARG A 583 26.55 -6.26 10.54
CA ARG A 583 26.70 -7.72 10.56
C ARG A 583 27.12 -8.28 11.92
N PRO A 584 28.03 -7.65 12.70
CA PRO A 584 28.35 -8.12 14.05
C PRO A 584 27.12 -8.18 14.98
N TYR A 585 26.23 -7.18 14.89
CA TYR A 585 24.99 -7.10 15.66
C TYR A 585 23.89 -8.04 15.12
N MET A 586 24.00 -8.43 13.85
CA MET A 586 23.19 -9.44 13.19
C MET A 586 23.79 -10.86 13.29
N GLY A 587 24.81 -11.07 14.14
CA GLY A 587 25.43 -12.39 14.38
C GLY A 587 26.13 -12.97 13.15
N GLY A 588 26.74 -12.11 12.33
CA GLY A 588 27.44 -12.48 11.10
C GLY A 588 26.52 -12.68 9.89
N GLN A 589 25.21 -12.49 10.03
CA GLN A 589 24.28 -12.59 8.90
C GLN A 589 24.57 -11.49 7.88
N GLU A 590 24.67 -11.87 6.60
CA GLU A 590 25.03 -10.96 5.52
C GLU A 590 23.84 -10.48 4.70
N ARG A 591 22.71 -11.21 4.72
CA ARG A 591 21.50 -10.91 3.94
C ARG A 591 20.24 -11.26 4.72
N LEU A 592 19.20 -10.45 4.55
CA LEU A 592 17.81 -10.81 4.85
C LEU A 592 17.23 -11.55 3.65
N VAL A 593 16.64 -12.71 3.86
CA VAL A 593 16.08 -13.54 2.77
C VAL A 593 14.57 -13.73 2.96
N PRO A 594 13.76 -13.63 1.89
CA PRO A 594 12.35 -14.00 1.96
C PRO A 594 12.16 -15.43 2.47
N PRO A 595 11.12 -15.73 3.27
CA PRO A 595 10.90 -17.07 3.83
C PRO A 595 10.87 -18.19 2.79
N ARG A 596 10.39 -17.91 1.58
CA ARG A 596 10.35 -18.86 0.46
C ARG A 596 11.74 -19.26 -0.06
N LEU A 597 12.76 -18.43 0.16
CA LEU A 597 14.16 -18.71 -0.22
C LEU A 597 14.97 -19.36 0.92
N ALA A 598 14.49 -19.27 2.17
CA ALA A 598 15.21 -19.77 3.36
C ALA A 598 15.23 -21.31 3.48
N THR A 599 14.28 -22.01 2.84
CA THR A 599 14.17 -23.49 2.84
C THR A 599 15.33 -24.21 2.14
N ARG A 600 16.25 -23.48 1.48
CA ARG A 600 17.46 -24.03 0.83
C ARG A 600 18.62 -24.41 1.77
N ARG A 601 18.57 -24.11 3.07
CA ARG A 601 19.74 -24.25 3.98
C ARG A 601 19.61 -25.31 5.09
N ALA A 602 18.65 -26.22 5.04
CA ALA A 602 18.56 -27.35 5.97
C ALA A 602 19.02 -28.65 5.33
#